data_AF-A0A536MJR9-F1
#
_entry.id   AF-A0A536MJR9-F1
#
_cell.length_a   1.000
_cell.length_b   1.000
_cell.length_c   1.000
_cell.angle_alpha   90.00
_cell.angle_beta   90.00
_cell.angle_gamma   90.00
#
_symmetry.space_group_name_H-M   'P 1'
#
loop_
_entity.id
_entity.type
_entity.pdbx_description
1 polymer ?
#
loop_
_entity_poly.entity_id
_entity_poly.type
_entity_poly.pdbx_seq_one_letter_code
_entity_poly.pdbx_strand_id
1 'polypeptide(L)'
;MRLPRLPVVLAAGVVLLTSMPTARAAAAEPSFVMPSPYVIAIDPGHGGSATNDPTQLWDPGVVVGNVMEKDITLDLAFRLRALLAKERVKVVLTRTGDEYVEISERWNRVHASGARLFVSLHVNAFNGDPAINGATIFYPKPDSLSFAQAINAGLAQTLKRYQIADDGVAAKPELWVRSDVPTATVEPGYLTNPREAGLLSQGDFRDAIAMGVLQGMLAADPQIEQVKLQIIHAEAAAAAQHQAEVGTTADAARTATATRWGLILGAIVVLWVVMRIAIRRQAGAPHLPQYRRRGYRRRRAVSRRS
;
A
#
# COMPACT_ATOMS: atom_id res chain seq x y z
N MET A 1 -24.40 43.51 68.88
CA MET A 1 -25.01 43.01 67.64
C MET A 1 -24.05 42.01 67.01
N ARG A 2 -24.39 40.71 67.07
CA ARG A 2 -23.59 39.62 66.51
C ARG A 2 -24.24 39.17 65.20
N LEU A 3 -23.50 39.26 64.11
CA LEU A 3 -23.88 38.67 62.82
C LEU A 3 -23.96 37.14 62.96
N PRO A 4 -24.94 36.46 62.33
CA PRO A 4 -24.98 35.01 62.32
C PRO A 4 -23.86 34.48 61.41
N ARG A 5 -23.08 33.54 61.92
CA ARG A 5 -22.10 32.77 61.15
C ARG A 5 -22.85 31.80 60.24
N LEU A 6 -22.71 31.96 58.91
CA LEU A 6 -23.11 30.93 57.95
C LEU A 6 -22.29 29.65 58.21
N PRO A 7 -22.89 28.45 58.12
CA PRO A 7 -22.12 27.21 58.10
C PRO A 7 -21.42 27.10 56.74
N VAL A 8 -20.09 27.25 56.75
CA VAL A 8 -19.19 26.87 55.65
C VAL A 8 -19.15 25.35 55.58
N VAL A 9 -20.22 24.73 55.10
CA VAL A 9 -20.24 23.29 54.77
C VAL A 9 -21.11 23.15 53.54
N LEU A 10 -20.48 23.26 52.36
CA LEU A 10 -20.92 22.70 51.06
C LEU A 10 -20.08 23.32 49.93
N ALA A 11 -18.75 23.19 50.01
CA ALA A 11 -17.86 23.45 48.87
C ALA A 11 -16.78 22.37 48.72
N ALA A 12 -16.92 21.23 49.40
CA ALA A 12 -15.94 20.14 49.41
C ALA A 12 -16.44 18.86 48.71
N GLY A 13 -17.58 18.90 48.01
CA GLY A 13 -18.30 17.69 47.57
C GLY A 13 -18.42 17.45 46.06
N VAL A 14 -17.81 18.24 45.17
CA VAL A 14 -18.05 18.13 43.70
C VAL A 14 -16.78 18.03 42.83
N VAL A 15 -15.56 18.14 43.37
CA VAL A 15 -14.34 18.17 42.51
C VAL A 15 -13.35 17.04 42.83
N LEU A 16 -13.83 15.82 43.03
CA LEU A 16 -12.92 14.67 43.19
C LEU A 16 -13.35 13.43 42.39
N LEU A 17 -13.68 13.64 41.11
CA LEU A 17 -14.08 12.54 40.21
C LEU A 17 -13.69 12.81 38.75
N THR A 18 -12.45 13.22 38.45
CA THR A 18 -11.99 13.29 37.05
C THR A 18 -10.53 12.91 36.81
N SER A 19 -9.88 12.17 37.70
CA SER A 19 -8.53 11.67 37.39
C SER A 19 -8.32 10.25 37.88
N MET A 20 -9.14 9.33 37.39
CA MET A 20 -8.60 7.99 37.21
C MET A 20 -7.77 8.04 35.92
N PRO A 21 -6.43 7.90 35.99
CA PRO A 21 -5.68 7.67 34.78
C PRO A 21 -6.24 6.36 34.23
N THR A 22 -6.87 6.41 33.06
CA THR A 22 -7.09 5.20 32.28
C THR A 22 -5.70 4.63 32.06
N ALA A 23 -5.32 3.62 32.85
CA ALA A 23 -4.17 2.79 32.57
C ALA A 23 -4.49 2.11 31.25
N ARG A 24 -4.22 2.82 30.14
CA ARG A 24 -4.06 2.21 28.83
C ARG A 24 -2.86 1.31 29.04
N ALA A 25 -3.13 0.04 29.35
CA ALA A 25 -2.13 -1.00 29.21
C ALA A 25 -1.53 -0.75 27.84
N ALA A 26 -0.26 -0.35 27.82
CA ALA A 26 0.51 -0.30 26.59
C ALA A 26 0.65 -1.76 26.15
N ALA A 27 -0.42 -2.30 25.56
CA ALA A 27 -0.31 -3.47 24.72
C ALA A 27 0.78 -3.09 23.73
N ALA A 28 1.91 -3.80 23.76
CA ALA A 28 3.01 -3.57 22.86
C ALA A 28 2.41 -3.52 21.45
N GLU A 29 2.42 -2.33 20.84
CA GLU A 29 1.98 -2.14 19.46
C GLU A 29 2.69 -3.22 18.63
N PRO A 30 1.97 -4.12 17.95
CA PRO A 30 2.63 -5.10 17.10
C PRO A 30 3.52 -4.31 16.13
N SER A 31 4.82 -4.54 16.16
CA SER A 31 5.72 -3.94 15.18
C SER A 31 5.47 -4.64 13.85
N PHE A 32 4.59 -4.09 13.03
CA PHE A 32 4.35 -4.58 11.68
C PHE A 32 5.58 -4.25 10.82
N VAL A 33 6.46 -5.23 10.66
CA VAL A 33 7.55 -5.14 9.70
C VAL A 33 6.98 -5.49 8.33
N MET A 34 6.90 -4.50 7.44
CA MET A 34 6.54 -4.73 6.05
C MET A 34 7.54 -5.70 5.41
N PRO A 35 7.10 -6.80 4.77
CA PRO A 35 8.00 -7.68 4.05
C PRO A 35 8.73 -6.93 2.95
N SER A 36 10.04 -7.18 2.81
CA SER A 36 10.80 -6.69 1.66
C SER A 36 10.27 -7.33 0.38
N PRO A 37 10.09 -6.56 -0.71
CA PRO A 37 9.61 -7.10 -1.96
C PRO A 37 10.62 -8.08 -2.56
N TYR A 38 10.10 -9.06 -3.31
CA TYR A 38 10.93 -9.93 -4.14
C TYR A 38 11.60 -9.06 -5.22
N VAL A 39 12.90 -9.27 -5.46
CA VAL A 39 13.67 -8.46 -6.42
C VAL A 39 14.02 -9.28 -7.65
N ILE A 40 13.72 -8.75 -8.83
CA ILE A 40 14.12 -9.32 -10.13
C ILE A 40 14.93 -8.28 -10.88
N ALA A 41 16.05 -8.70 -11.46
CA ALA A 41 16.81 -7.86 -12.37
C ALA A 41 16.44 -8.18 -13.82
N ILE A 42 16.31 -7.13 -14.65
CA ILE A 42 16.05 -7.24 -16.08
C ILE A 42 17.10 -6.43 -16.81
N ASP A 43 17.72 -7.03 -17.81
CA ASP A 43 18.69 -6.41 -18.69
C ASP A 43 18.09 -6.22 -20.09
N PRO A 44 17.69 -5.00 -20.48
CA PRO A 44 17.40 -4.71 -21.87
C PRO A 44 18.73 -4.66 -22.63
N GLY A 45 18.98 -5.66 -23.48
CA GLY A 45 20.21 -5.77 -24.25
C GLY A 45 20.52 -4.52 -25.08
N HIS A 46 21.80 -4.31 -25.39
CA HIS A 46 22.28 -3.19 -26.23
C HIS A 46 21.96 -1.80 -25.65
N GLY A 47 22.06 -0.73 -26.44
CA GLY A 47 21.69 0.64 -26.05
C GLY A 47 22.70 1.71 -26.51
N GLY A 48 22.32 2.97 -26.26
CA GLY A 48 23.11 4.14 -26.63
C GLY A 48 22.58 4.76 -27.92
N SER A 49 22.81 6.05 -28.11
CA SER A 49 22.39 6.77 -29.31
C SER A 49 23.57 7.00 -30.26
N ALA A 50 23.29 7.02 -31.56
CA ALA A 50 24.29 7.42 -32.55
C ALA A 50 24.78 8.85 -32.27
N THR A 51 26.10 9.03 -32.22
CA THR A 51 26.73 10.26 -31.76
C THR A 51 28.11 10.44 -32.40
N ASN A 52 28.53 11.69 -32.56
CA ASN A 52 29.87 12.04 -33.03
C ASN A 52 30.86 12.22 -31.87
N ASP A 53 30.40 12.08 -30.63
CA ASP A 53 31.24 12.07 -29.43
C ASP A 53 31.89 10.68 -29.29
N PRO A 54 33.22 10.54 -29.49
CA PRO A 54 33.90 9.25 -29.42
C PRO A 54 33.91 8.64 -28.02
N THR A 55 33.48 9.38 -27.00
CA THR A 55 33.37 8.88 -25.62
C THR A 55 32.02 8.25 -25.32
N GLN A 56 31.02 8.46 -26.19
CA GLN A 56 29.71 7.82 -26.09
C GLN A 56 29.66 6.60 -26.99
N LEU A 57 29.51 5.44 -26.37
CA LEU A 57 29.39 4.18 -27.10
C LEU A 57 27.96 4.00 -27.60
N TRP A 58 27.85 3.34 -28.75
CA TRP A 58 26.59 3.02 -29.39
C TRP A 58 26.59 1.55 -29.79
N ASP A 59 25.62 0.82 -29.25
CA ASP A 59 25.35 -0.57 -29.59
C ASP A 59 23.87 -0.69 -29.96
N PRO A 60 23.50 -0.71 -31.25
CA PRO A 60 22.11 -0.88 -31.66
C PRO A 60 21.62 -2.33 -31.58
N GLY A 61 22.51 -3.29 -31.34
CA GLY A 61 22.26 -4.71 -31.61
C GLY A 61 22.01 -4.94 -33.10
N VAL A 62 21.10 -5.86 -33.41
CA VAL A 62 20.70 -6.14 -34.79
C VAL A 62 19.91 -4.95 -35.36
N VAL A 63 20.21 -4.56 -36.61
CA VAL A 63 19.52 -3.49 -37.33
C VAL A 63 18.95 -4.03 -38.64
N VAL A 64 17.63 -3.90 -38.82
CA VAL A 64 16.93 -4.25 -40.07
C VAL A 64 16.04 -3.09 -40.49
N GLY A 65 16.42 -2.41 -41.58
CA GLY A 65 15.77 -1.17 -42.00
C GLY A 65 15.89 -0.09 -40.91
N ASN A 66 14.76 0.38 -40.40
CA ASN A 66 14.69 1.37 -39.31
C ASN A 66 14.45 0.75 -37.93
N VAL A 67 14.41 -0.58 -37.83
CA VAL A 67 14.18 -1.29 -36.57
C VAL A 67 15.52 -1.69 -35.97
N MET A 68 15.74 -1.32 -34.72
CA MET A 68 16.92 -1.70 -33.94
C MET A 68 16.50 -2.59 -32.78
N GLU A 69 17.29 -3.63 -32.51
CA GLU A 69 17.08 -4.54 -31.40
C GLU A 69 16.99 -3.79 -30.06
N LYS A 70 17.89 -2.83 -29.82
CA LYS A 70 17.92 -2.04 -28.56
C LYS A 70 16.58 -1.37 -28.21
N ASP A 71 15.77 -1.02 -29.21
CA ASP A 71 14.48 -0.36 -28.99
C ASP A 71 13.42 -1.37 -28.58
N ILE A 72 13.44 -2.56 -29.21
CA ILE A 72 12.57 -3.68 -28.86
C ILE A 72 12.87 -4.18 -27.44
N THR A 73 14.15 -4.36 -27.09
CA THR A 73 14.55 -4.88 -25.78
C THR A 73 14.17 -3.91 -24.65
N LEU A 74 14.31 -2.59 -24.88
CA LEU A 74 13.88 -1.57 -23.91
C LEU A 74 12.36 -1.56 -23.71
N ASP A 75 11.60 -1.62 -24.79
CA ASP A 75 10.13 -1.70 -24.73
C ASP A 75 9.66 -2.97 -24.01
N LEU A 76 10.25 -4.14 -24.32
CA LEU A 76 9.97 -5.39 -23.62
C LEU A 76 10.28 -5.30 -22.12
N ALA A 77 11.40 -4.69 -21.74
CA ALA A 77 11.77 -4.52 -20.34
C ALA A 77 10.75 -3.68 -19.57
N PHE A 78 10.22 -2.61 -20.19
CA PHE A 78 9.18 -1.79 -19.55
C PHE A 78 7.83 -2.49 -19.44
N ARG A 79 7.43 -3.27 -20.45
CA ARG A 79 6.22 -4.10 -20.38
C ARG A 79 6.33 -5.12 -19.25
N LEU A 80 7.44 -5.85 -19.20
CA LEU A 80 7.70 -6.85 -18.16
C LEU A 80 7.75 -6.20 -16.77
N ARG A 81 8.39 -5.04 -16.64
CA ARG A 81 8.39 -4.25 -15.39
C ARG A 81 6.97 -3.90 -14.94
N ALA A 82 6.12 -3.45 -15.85
CA ALA A 82 4.75 -3.07 -15.53
C ALA A 82 3.91 -4.28 -15.10
N LEU A 83 4.15 -5.46 -15.67
CA LEU A 83 3.52 -6.70 -15.26
C LEU A 83 4.00 -7.15 -13.86
N LEU A 84 5.31 -7.18 -13.64
CA LEU A 84 5.91 -7.56 -12.36
C LEU A 84 5.51 -6.63 -11.21
N ALA A 85 5.27 -5.35 -11.48
CA ALA A 85 4.75 -4.41 -10.48
C ALA A 85 3.37 -4.85 -9.93
N LYS A 86 2.51 -5.47 -10.76
CA LYS A 86 1.22 -6.02 -10.32
C LYS A 86 1.40 -7.22 -9.39
N GLU A 87 2.52 -7.92 -9.53
CA GLU A 87 2.94 -9.02 -8.66
C GLU A 87 3.71 -8.54 -7.42
N ARG A 88 3.74 -7.23 -7.15
CA ARG A 88 4.48 -6.60 -6.04
C ARG A 88 5.99 -6.91 -6.04
N VAL A 89 6.54 -7.21 -7.23
CA VAL A 89 7.97 -7.43 -7.43
C VAL A 89 8.67 -6.08 -7.64
N LYS A 90 9.80 -5.89 -6.95
CA LYS A 90 10.72 -4.79 -7.21
C LYS A 90 11.60 -5.17 -8.41
N VAL A 91 11.57 -4.34 -9.44
CA VAL A 91 12.37 -4.55 -10.65
C VAL A 91 13.58 -3.62 -10.66
N VAL A 92 14.75 -4.18 -10.95
CA VAL A 92 15.98 -3.42 -11.22
C VAL A 92 16.32 -3.58 -12.69
N LEU A 93 16.37 -2.48 -13.42
CA LEU A 93 16.78 -2.47 -14.83
C LEU A 93 18.27 -2.15 -14.93
N THR A 94 19.00 -2.84 -15.80
CA THR A 94 20.41 -2.49 -16.08
C THR A 94 20.52 -1.20 -16.89
N ARG A 95 19.49 -0.81 -17.65
CA ARG A 95 19.33 0.52 -18.27
C ARG A 95 17.86 0.94 -18.28
N THR A 96 17.60 2.24 -18.22
CA THR A 96 16.25 2.83 -18.12
C THR A 96 15.91 3.79 -19.26
N GLY A 97 16.81 3.96 -20.21
CA GLY A 97 16.62 4.70 -21.45
C GLY A 97 17.50 4.12 -22.55
N ASP A 98 17.76 4.96 -23.56
CA ASP A 98 18.66 4.63 -24.66
C ASP A 98 20.12 4.96 -24.34
N GLU A 99 20.62 4.47 -23.21
CA GLU A 99 22.03 4.55 -22.82
C GLU A 99 22.78 3.26 -23.13
N TYR A 100 24.04 3.41 -23.56
CA TYR A 100 24.97 2.30 -23.57
C TYR A 100 25.43 2.02 -22.14
N VAL A 101 25.38 0.76 -21.75
CA VAL A 101 25.89 0.28 -20.45
C VAL A 101 26.87 -0.84 -20.72
N GLU A 102 28.10 -0.66 -20.25
CA GLU A 102 29.15 -1.67 -20.29
C GLU A 102 28.70 -2.98 -19.65
N ILE A 103 29.11 -4.10 -20.23
CA ILE A 103 28.71 -5.44 -19.75
C ILE A 103 29.07 -5.65 -18.27
N SER A 104 30.24 -5.19 -17.83
CA SER A 104 30.66 -5.27 -16.42
C SER A 104 29.76 -4.43 -15.50
N GLU A 105 29.30 -3.27 -15.97
CA GLU A 105 28.40 -2.41 -15.21
C GLU A 105 26.98 -3.01 -15.12
N ARG A 106 26.51 -3.68 -16.19
CA ARG A 106 25.26 -4.45 -16.14
C ARG A 106 25.32 -5.53 -15.05
N TRP A 107 26.42 -6.28 -14.99
CA TRP A 107 26.64 -7.28 -13.93
C TRP A 107 26.67 -6.64 -12.53
N ASN A 108 27.42 -5.55 -12.35
CA ASN A 108 27.50 -4.86 -11.06
C ASN A 108 26.12 -4.42 -10.55
N ARG A 109 25.28 -3.88 -11.45
CA ARG A 109 23.90 -3.51 -11.12
C ARG A 109 23.07 -4.71 -10.67
N VAL A 110 23.17 -5.84 -11.36
CA VAL A 110 22.48 -7.08 -10.98
C VAL A 110 22.97 -7.58 -9.61
N HIS A 111 24.28 -7.69 -9.43
CA HIS A 111 24.89 -8.17 -8.18
C HIS A 111 24.50 -7.29 -6.97
N ALA A 112 24.58 -5.96 -7.11
CA ALA A 112 24.27 -5.01 -6.04
C ALA A 112 22.76 -4.90 -5.74
N SER A 113 21.88 -5.40 -6.61
CA SER A 113 20.44 -5.19 -6.49
C SER A 113 19.75 -6.04 -5.41
N GLY A 114 20.38 -7.15 -5.00
CA GLY A 114 19.72 -8.20 -4.23
C GLY A 114 18.66 -8.97 -5.04
N ALA A 115 18.73 -8.91 -6.37
CA ALA A 115 17.89 -9.72 -7.25
C ALA A 115 18.05 -11.20 -6.94
N ARG A 116 16.98 -11.96 -7.20
CA ARG A 116 16.92 -13.40 -6.98
C ARG A 116 16.76 -14.19 -8.28
N LEU A 117 16.31 -13.53 -9.34
CA LEU A 117 16.29 -14.00 -10.71
C LEU A 117 16.79 -12.88 -11.62
N PHE A 118 17.41 -13.25 -12.73
CA PHE A 118 17.92 -12.32 -13.72
C PHE A 118 17.51 -12.73 -15.14
N VAL A 119 16.89 -11.81 -15.89
CA VAL A 119 16.58 -12.02 -17.30
C VAL A 119 17.24 -10.95 -18.16
N SER A 120 17.95 -11.37 -19.19
CA SER A 120 18.42 -10.48 -20.26
C SER A 120 17.53 -10.65 -21.48
N LEU A 121 17.07 -9.54 -22.05
CA LEU A 121 16.13 -9.50 -23.16
C LEU A 121 16.88 -9.06 -24.42
N HIS A 122 16.80 -9.90 -25.45
CA HIS A 122 17.44 -9.72 -26.75
C HIS A 122 16.46 -10.06 -27.89
N VAL A 123 16.92 -9.93 -29.12
CA VAL A 123 16.22 -10.42 -30.31
C VAL A 123 17.23 -11.15 -31.19
N ASN A 124 16.84 -12.32 -31.66
CA ASN A 124 17.74 -13.20 -32.38
C ASN A 124 18.06 -12.62 -33.78
N ALA A 125 19.15 -13.09 -34.35
CA ALA A 125 19.49 -12.82 -35.74
C ALA A 125 20.39 -13.90 -36.30
N PHE A 126 20.26 -14.12 -37.59
CA PHE A 126 21.13 -15.02 -38.33
C PHE A 126 21.60 -14.36 -39.62
N ASN A 127 22.92 -14.27 -39.79
CA ASN A 127 23.52 -13.79 -41.02
C ASN A 127 23.58 -14.95 -42.03
N GLY A 128 22.55 -15.09 -42.85
CA GLY A 128 22.44 -16.17 -43.82
C GLY A 128 21.00 -16.35 -44.30
N ASP A 129 20.47 -17.56 -44.12
CA ASP A 129 19.11 -17.91 -44.54
C ASP A 129 18.06 -17.09 -43.74
N PRO A 130 17.28 -16.21 -44.41
CA PRO A 130 16.24 -15.42 -43.75
C PRO A 130 15.02 -16.25 -43.33
N ALA A 131 14.97 -17.55 -43.66
CA ALA A 131 13.92 -18.46 -43.22
C ALA A 131 14.12 -18.96 -41.78
N ILE A 132 15.32 -18.83 -41.19
CA ILE A 132 15.55 -19.17 -39.78
C ILE A 132 14.64 -18.31 -38.89
N ASN A 133 14.00 -18.95 -37.91
CA ASN A 133 12.94 -18.37 -37.08
C ASN A 133 12.86 -19.14 -35.75
N GLY A 134 12.08 -18.63 -34.79
CA GLY A 134 11.80 -19.30 -33.53
C GLY A 134 12.31 -18.56 -32.30
N ALA A 135 11.72 -18.91 -31.16
CA ALA A 135 12.12 -18.43 -29.85
C ALA A 135 13.13 -19.41 -29.22
N THR A 136 14.22 -18.88 -28.68
CA THR A 136 15.26 -19.64 -27.98
C THR A 136 15.57 -19.01 -26.64
N ILE A 137 15.76 -19.83 -25.61
CA ILE A 137 16.24 -19.36 -24.30
C ILE A 137 17.65 -19.87 -24.04
N PHE A 138 18.58 -18.95 -23.80
CA PHE A 138 19.93 -19.31 -23.40
C PHE A 138 20.11 -19.25 -21.88
N TYR A 139 20.98 -20.11 -21.34
CA TYR A 139 21.35 -20.09 -19.93
C TYR A 139 22.87 -20.31 -19.74
N PRO A 140 23.52 -19.60 -18.79
CA PRO A 140 24.97 -19.62 -18.67
C PRO A 140 25.53 -20.76 -17.81
N LYS A 141 24.75 -21.29 -16.86
CA LYS A 141 25.22 -22.28 -15.88
C LYS A 141 24.13 -23.29 -15.52
N PRO A 142 24.49 -24.54 -15.10
CA PRO A 142 23.53 -25.62 -14.91
C PRO A 142 22.38 -25.33 -13.93
N ASP A 143 22.63 -24.57 -12.87
CA ASP A 143 21.61 -24.15 -11.88
C ASP A 143 20.56 -23.19 -12.46
N SER A 144 20.79 -22.64 -13.65
CA SER A 144 19.86 -21.76 -14.36
C SER A 144 18.97 -22.52 -15.36
N LEU A 145 19.22 -23.81 -15.59
CA LEU A 145 18.47 -24.60 -16.57
C LEU A 145 16.97 -24.66 -16.26
N SER A 146 16.59 -24.94 -15.02
CA SER A 146 15.18 -25.02 -14.62
C SER A 146 14.46 -23.68 -14.83
N PHE A 147 15.14 -22.57 -14.53
CA PHE A 147 14.62 -21.24 -14.77
C PHE A 147 14.43 -20.97 -16.27
N ALA A 148 15.44 -21.27 -17.09
CA ALA A 148 15.34 -21.13 -18.55
C ALA A 148 14.22 -21.99 -19.15
N GLN A 149 14.03 -23.21 -18.67
CA GLN A 149 12.93 -24.10 -19.10
C GLN A 149 11.56 -23.52 -18.74
N ALA A 150 11.41 -22.91 -17.55
CA ALA A 150 10.17 -22.26 -17.16
C ALA A 150 9.85 -21.04 -18.05
N ILE A 151 10.86 -20.23 -18.37
CA ILE A 151 10.72 -19.11 -19.33
C ILE A 151 10.34 -19.61 -20.72
N ASN A 152 10.99 -20.67 -21.21
CA ASN A 152 10.68 -21.26 -22.50
C ASN A 152 9.21 -21.74 -22.56
N ALA A 153 8.74 -22.44 -21.52
CA ALA A 153 7.37 -22.92 -21.44
C ALA A 153 6.33 -21.77 -21.45
N GLY A 154 6.62 -20.67 -20.75
CA GLY A 154 5.77 -19.47 -20.76
C GLY A 154 5.70 -18.81 -22.13
N LEU A 155 6.83 -18.70 -22.84
CA LEU A 155 6.85 -18.20 -24.21
C LEU A 155 6.12 -19.15 -25.17
N ALA A 156 6.40 -20.46 -25.13
CA ALA A 156 5.74 -21.44 -25.99
C ALA A 156 4.21 -21.35 -25.88
N GLN A 157 3.68 -21.15 -24.67
CA GLN A 157 2.24 -21.00 -24.45
C GLN A 157 1.68 -19.69 -25.05
N THR A 158 2.34 -18.56 -24.80
CA THR A 158 1.84 -17.23 -25.17
C THR A 158 2.07 -16.90 -26.65
N LEU A 159 3.15 -17.40 -27.24
CA LEU A 159 3.54 -17.15 -28.62
C LEU A 159 2.91 -18.14 -29.61
N LYS A 160 2.30 -19.23 -29.13
CA LYS A 160 1.61 -20.24 -29.96
C LYS A 160 0.63 -19.62 -30.96
N ARG A 161 -0.14 -18.60 -30.56
CA ARG A 161 -1.11 -17.92 -31.42
C ARG A 161 -0.47 -17.21 -32.62
N TYR A 162 0.80 -16.83 -32.48
CA TYR A 162 1.60 -16.19 -33.51
C TYR A 162 2.43 -17.20 -34.30
N GLN A 163 2.30 -18.50 -34.01
CA GLN A 163 3.02 -19.58 -34.70
C GLN A 163 4.53 -19.31 -34.75
N ILE A 164 5.10 -18.88 -33.62
CA ILE A 164 6.55 -18.82 -33.42
C ILE A 164 7.01 -20.24 -33.09
N ALA A 165 8.09 -20.69 -33.73
CA ALA A 165 8.69 -21.99 -33.41
C ALA A 165 9.29 -21.96 -31.99
N ASP A 166 9.22 -23.09 -31.29
CA ASP A 166 9.90 -23.29 -30.01
C ASP A 166 11.22 -24.01 -30.29
N ASP A 167 12.32 -23.26 -30.33
CA ASP A 167 13.69 -23.77 -30.52
C ASP A 167 14.32 -24.22 -29.17
N GLY A 168 13.56 -24.13 -28.08
CA GLY A 168 13.91 -24.68 -26.79
C GLY A 168 14.98 -23.90 -26.02
N VAL A 169 15.68 -24.64 -25.17
CA VAL A 169 16.69 -24.11 -24.26
C VAL A 169 18.09 -24.58 -24.67
N ALA A 170 19.07 -23.68 -24.63
CA ALA A 170 20.45 -24.00 -24.97
C ALA A 170 21.45 -23.42 -23.95
N ALA A 171 22.45 -24.24 -23.58
CA ALA A 171 23.54 -23.77 -22.74
C ALA A 171 24.43 -22.79 -23.53
N LYS A 172 24.73 -21.65 -22.93
CA LYS A 172 25.63 -20.64 -23.50
C LYS A 172 26.50 -20.04 -22.39
N PRO A 173 27.57 -20.75 -21.96
CA PRO A 173 28.44 -20.31 -20.87
C PRO A 173 29.14 -18.97 -21.13
N GLU A 174 29.30 -18.64 -22.41
CA GLU A 174 29.93 -17.41 -22.91
C GLU A 174 28.96 -16.21 -22.97
N LEU A 175 27.76 -16.32 -22.39
CA LEU A 175 26.79 -15.21 -22.36
C LEU A 175 27.40 -13.96 -21.73
N TRP A 176 27.02 -12.81 -22.29
CA TRP A 176 27.66 -11.53 -22.03
C TRP A 176 27.49 -11.09 -20.57
N VAL A 177 26.27 -11.17 -20.02
CA VAL A 177 26.00 -10.78 -18.64
C VAL A 177 26.01 -12.00 -17.73
N ARG A 178 27.10 -12.14 -16.97
CA ARG A 178 27.19 -13.09 -15.86
C ARG A 178 26.36 -12.59 -14.68
N SER A 179 25.80 -13.50 -13.91
CA SER A 179 25.16 -13.16 -12.63
C SER A 179 25.33 -14.31 -11.64
N ASP A 180 25.14 -14.01 -10.35
CA ASP A 180 25.25 -14.99 -9.28
C ASP A 180 23.91 -15.68 -8.96
N VAL A 181 22.86 -15.34 -9.72
CA VAL A 181 21.50 -15.86 -9.56
C VAL A 181 21.06 -16.67 -10.78
N PRO A 182 19.98 -17.45 -10.71
CA PRO A 182 19.42 -18.11 -11.90
C PRO A 182 19.17 -17.09 -13.02
N THR A 183 19.72 -17.38 -14.20
CA THR A 183 19.81 -16.43 -15.32
C THR A 183 19.26 -17.03 -16.61
N ALA A 184 18.44 -16.27 -17.33
CA ALA A 184 17.99 -16.63 -18.68
C ALA A 184 18.16 -15.44 -19.64
N THR A 185 18.67 -15.70 -20.85
CA THR A 185 18.65 -14.75 -21.96
C THR A 185 17.52 -15.15 -22.91
N VAL A 186 16.63 -14.22 -23.19
CA VAL A 186 15.42 -14.43 -23.97
C VAL A 186 15.62 -13.88 -25.38
N GLU A 187 15.49 -14.76 -26.37
CA GLU A 187 15.55 -14.45 -27.80
C GLU A 187 14.20 -14.88 -28.42
N PRO A 188 13.16 -14.03 -28.41
CA PRO A 188 11.79 -14.46 -28.66
C PRO A 188 11.42 -14.61 -30.15
N GLY A 189 12.37 -14.36 -31.05
CA GLY A 189 12.22 -14.39 -32.50
C GLY A 189 13.41 -13.72 -33.19
N TYR A 190 13.51 -13.87 -34.51
CA TYR A 190 14.60 -13.39 -35.34
C TYR A 190 14.23 -12.09 -36.06
N LEU A 191 14.98 -11.02 -35.83
CA LEU A 191 14.79 -9.75 -36.55
C LEU A 191 15.17 -9.87 -38.04
N THR A 192 16.03 -10.83 -38.39
CA THR A 192 16.41 -11.16 -39.77
C THR A 192 15.37 -11.97 -40.53
N ASN A 193 14.36 -12.52 -39.84
CA ASN A 193 13.25 -13.21 -40.46
C ASN A 193 12.13 -12.20 -40.79
N PRO A 194 11.71 -12.01 -42.05
CA PRO A 194 10.74 -10.96 -42.40
C PRO A 194 9.38 -11.09 -41.70
N ARG A 195 8.92 -12.33 -41.44
CA ARG A 195 7.66 -12.57 -40.75
C ARG A 195 7.78 -12.21 -39.27
N GLU A 196 8.82 -12.69 -38.60
CA GLU A 196 9.03 -12.42 -37.17
C GLU A 196 9.41 -10.95 -36.93
N ALA A 197 10.17 -10.31 -37.81
CA ALA A 197 10.42 -8.86 -37.76
C ALA A 197 9.11 -8.05 -37.83
N GLY A 198 8.19 -8.46 -38.70
CA GLY A 198 6.85 -7.89 -38.77
C GLY A 198 6.05 -8.06 -37.48
N LEU A 199 6.20 -9.19 -36.79
CA LEU A 199 5.58 -9.46 -35.48
C LEU A 199 6.26 -8.68 -34.34
N LEU A 200 7.59 -8.67 -34.28
CA LEU A 200 8.40 -7.94 -33.31
C LEU A 200 8.12 -6.43 -33.32
N SER A 201 7.67 -5.90 -34.46
CA SER A 201 7.24 -4.51 -34.60
C SER A 201 5.85 -4.23 -33.99
N GLN A 202 5.05 -5.26 -33.72
CA GLN A 202 3.69 -5.14 -33.19
C GLN A 202 3.67 -5.14 -31.65
N GLY A 203 2.89 -4.21 -31.07
CA GLY A 203 2.82 -4.06 -29.62
C GLY A 203 2.19 -5.25 -28.90
N ASP A 204 1.19 -5.89 -29.49
CA ASP A 204 0.50 -7.05 -28.91
C ASP A 204 1.37 -8.31 -28.91
N PHE A 205 2.26 -8.46 -29.89
CA PHE A 205 3.28 -9.51 -29.87
C PHE A 205 4.29 -9.27 -28.75
N ARG A 206 4.78 -8.03 -28.57
CA ARG A 206 5.67 -7.68 -27.46
C ARG A 206 4.99 -7.82 -26.09
N ASP A 207 3.70 -7.55 -25.99
CA ASP A 207 2.90 -7.86 -24.78
C ASP A 207 2.84 -9.37 -24.50
N ALA A 208 2.67 -10.19 -25.54
CA ALA A 208 2.66 -11.65 -25.39
C ALA A 208 4.02 -12.19 -24.93
N ILE A 209 5.13 -11.67 -25.48
CA ILE A 209 6.48 -12.00 -25.03
C ILE A 209 6.64 -11.67 -23.54
N ALA A 210 6.32 -10.43 -23.14
CA ALA A 210 6.45 -10.00 -21.75
C ALA A 210 5.58 -10.85 -20.80
N MET A 211 4.36 -11.22 -21.22
CA MET A 211 3.49 -12.12 -20.48
C MET A 211 4.07 -13.53 -20.36
N GLY A 212 4.65 -14.09 -21.41
CA GLY A 212 5.28 -15.41 -21.37
C GLY A 212 6.48 -15.44 -20.44
N VAL A 213 7.32 -14.40 -20.48
CA VAL A 213 8.45 -14.24 -19.53
C VAL A 213 7.94 -14.15 -18.09
N LEU A 214 6.91 -13.35 -17.82
CA LEU A 214 6.29 -13.27 -16.49
C LEU A 214 5.80 -14.65 -16.01
N GLN A 215 5.06 -15.38 -16.85
CA GLN A 215 4.53 -16.70 -16.50
C GLN A 215 5.64 -17.67 -16.15
N GLY A 216 6.73 -17.66 -16.91
CA GLY A 216 7.90 -18.48 -16.61
C GLY A 216 8.58 -18.08 -15.30
N MET A 217 8.71 -16.80 -14.99
CA MET A 217 9.24 -16.32 -13.70
C MET A 217 8.39 -16.80 -12.52
N LEU A 218 7.06 -16.63 -12.61
CA LEU A 218 6.13 -17.06 -11.57
C LEU A 218 6.14 -18.57 -11.35
N ALA A 219 6.27 -19.34 -12.43
CA ALA A 219 6.39 -20.80 -12.36
C ALA A 219 7.73 -21.26 -11.77
N ALA A 220 8.81 -20.51 -11.99
CA ALA A 220 10.14 -20.90 -11.55
C ALA A 220 10.39 -20.68 -10.06
N ASP A 221 9.85 -19.61 -9.46
CA ASP A 221 10.02 -19.33 -8.03
C ASP A 221 8.68 -18.98 -7.35
N PRO A 222 8.04 -19.96 -6.68
CA PRO A 222 6.81 -19.74 -5.91
C PRO A 222 6.92 -18.69 -4.80
N GLN A 223 8.14 -18.30 -4.39
CA GLN A 223 8.32 -17.25 -3.39
C GLN A 223 7.84 -15.88 -3.89
N ILE A 224 7.73 -15.67 -5.21
CA ILE A 224 7.16 -14.43 -5.75
C ILE A 224 5.72 -14.24 -5.24
N GLU A 225 4.87 -15.26 -5.41
CA GLU A 225 3.48 -15.21 -4.95
C GLU A 225 3.40 -15.17 -3.41
N GLN A 226 4.26 -15.92 -2.71
CA GLN A 226 4.29 -15.90 -1.25
C GLN A 226 4.60 -14.51 -0.69
N VAL A 227 5.62 -13.83 -1.23
CA VAL A 227 6.00 -12.47 -0.80
C VAL A 227 4.89 -11.47 -1.14
N LYS A 228 4.27 -11.58 -2.32
CA LYS A 228 3.10 -10.76 -2.68
C LYS A 228 1.96 -10.90 -1.68
N LEU A 229 1.59 -12.13 -1.31
CA LEU A 229 0.53 -12.37 -0.33
C LEU A 229 0.91 -11.84 1.06
N GLN A 230 2.17 -11.99 1.47
CA GLN A 230 2.67 -11.41 2.73
C GLN A 230 2.56 -9.88 2.74
N ILE A 231 2.91 -9.21 1.64
CA ILE A 231 2.75 -7.76 1.49
C ILE A 231 1.27 -7.37 1.60
N ILE A 232 0.38 -8.05 0.88
CA ILE A 232 -1.06 -7.78 0.91
C ILE A 232 -1.62 -7.93 2.33
N HIS A 233 -1.26 -9.01 3.03
CA HIS A 233 -1.71 -9.23 4.40
C HIS A 233 -1.17 -8.16 5.37
N ALA A 234 0.10 -7.75 5.21
CA ALA A 234 0.70 -6.71 6.02
C ALA A 234 0.04 -5.34 5.78
N GLU A 235 -0.24 -4.99 4.52
CA GLU A 235 -0.98 -3.77 4.15
C GLU A 235 -2.40 -3.79 4.74
N ALA A 236 -3.11 -4.91 4.64
CA ALA A 236 -4.45 -5.06 5.20
C ALA A 236 -4.48 -4.95 6.73
N ALA A 237 -3.49 -5.56 7.41
CA ALA A 237 -3.37 -5.47 8.86
C ALA A 237 -3.07 -4.04 9.32
N ALA A 238 -2.14 -3.34 8.65
CA ALA A 238 -1.83 -1.95 8.93
C ALA A 238 -3.05 -1.03 8.73
N ALA A 239 -3.82 -1.26 7.65
CA ALA A 239 -5.05 -0.51 7.40
C ALA A 239 -6.12 -0.75 8.48
N ALA A 240 -6.30 -2.00 8.92
CA ALA A 240 -7.25 -2.35 9.97
C ALA A 240 -6.88 -1.72 11.32
N GLN A 241 -5.59 -1.69 11.68
CA GLN A 241 -5.11 -0.99 12.87
C GLN A 241 -5.39 0.50 12.81
N HIS A 242 -5.05 1.15 11.69
CA HIS A 242 -5.33 2.57 11.51
C HIS A 242 -6.83 2.89 11.65
N GLN A 243 -7.71 2.03 11.12
CA GLN A 243 -9.16 2.17 11.32
C GLN A 243 -9.59 1.99 12.79
N ALA A 244 -9.00 1.02 13.50
CA ALA A 244 -9.28 0.80 14.92
C ALA A 244 -8.80 1.97 15.79
N GLU A 245 -7.64 2.55 15.49
CA GLU A 245 -7.13 3.76 16.16
C GLU A 245 -8.04 4.97 15.92
N VAL A 246 -8.49 5.19 14.69
CA VAL A 246 -9.45 6.26 14.37
C VAL A 246 -10.79 6.03 15.06
N GLY A 247 -11.27 4.78 15.13
CA GLY A 247 -12.50 4.43 15.84
C GLY A 247 -12.41 4.67 17.35
N THR A 248 -11.33 4.19 17.98
CA THR A 248 -11.09 4.36 19.43
C THR A 248 -10.91 5.83 19.81
N THR A 249 -10.23 6.63 18.98
CA THR A 249 -10.10 8.08 19.21
C THR A 249 -11.44 8.81 19.05
N ALA A 250 -12.26 8.43 18.07
CA ALA A 250 -13.60 8.99 17.88
C ALA A 250 -14.54 8.65 19.06
N ASP A 251 -14.52 7.41 19.54
CA ASP A 251 -15.34 6.99 20.69
C ASP A 251 -14.85 7.63 21.99
N ALA A 252 -13.53 7.75 22.21
CA ALA A 252 -12.99 8.50 23.34
C ALA A 252 -13.47 9.97 23.34
N ALA A 253 -13.47 10.62 22.17
CA ALA A 253 -13.97 12.00 22.02
C ALA A 253 -15.48 12.11 22.31
N ARG A 254 -16.30 11.17 21.81
CA ARG A 254 -17.74 11.12 22.12
C ARG A 254 -17.98 10.93 23.61
N THR A 255 -17.24 10.01 24.24
CA THR A 255 -17.38 9.68 25.66
C THR A 255 -17.03 10.90 26.53
N ALA A 256 -15.90 11.56 26.26
CA ALA A 256 -15.50 12.78 26.95
C ALA A 256 -16.54 13.92 26.81
N THR A 257 -17.13 14.04 25.62
CA THR A 257 -18.21 15.02 25.37
C THR A 257 -19.46 14.70 26.18
N ALA A 258 -19.89 13.43 26.19
CA ALA A 258 -21.05 12.98 26.97
C ALA A 258 -20.85 13.17 28.49
N THR A 259 -19.67 12.84 29.01
CA THR A 259 -19.32 13.05 30.42
C THR A 259 -19.39 14.53 30.80
N ARG A 260 -18.87 15.43 29.94
CA ARG A 260 -18.91 16.88 30.17
C ARG A 260 -20.35 17.42 30.26
N TRP A 261 -21.24 16.99 29.37
CA TRP A 261 -22.65 17.38 29.40
C TRP A 261 -23.41 16.78 30.59
N GLY A 262 -23.12 15.53 30.95
CA GLY A 262 -23.69 14.89 32.15
C GLY A 262 -23.34 15.64 33.43
N LEU A 263 -22.09 16.10 33.58
CA LEU A 263 -21.66 16.92 34.71
C LEU A 263 -22.37 18.29 34.76
N ILE A 264 -22.50 18.96 33.61
CA ILE A 264 -23.21 20.26 33.51
C ILE A 264 -24.69 20.09 33.91
N LEU A 265 -25.38 19.08 33.35
CA LEU A 265 -26.79 18.80 33.68
C LEU A 265 -26.97 18.43 35.15
N GLY A 266 -26.08 17.58 35.69
CA GLY A 266 -26.09 17.23 37.11
C GLY A 266 -25.92 18.46 38.02
N ALA A 267 -24.99 19.36 37.70
CA ALA A 267 -24.78 20.60 38.44
C ALA A 267 -26.02 21.53 38.38
N ILE A 268 -26.70 21.63 37.23
CA ILE A 268 -27.95 22.38 37.08
C ILE A 268 -29.05 21.79 37.96
N VAL A 269 -29.20 20.46 37.98
CA VAL A 269 -30.21 19.77 38.83
C VAL A 269 -29.93 20.01 40.31
N VAL A 270 -28.66 19.88 40.75
CA VAL A 270 -28.27 20.15 42.14
C VAL A 270 -28.57 21.60 42.51
N LEU A 271 -28.19 22.56 41.65
CA LEU A 271 -28.47 23.99 41.87
C LEU A 271 -29.97 24.23 42.00
N TRP A 272 -30.78 23.64 41.13
CA TRP A 272 -32.24 23.74 41.18
C TRP A 272 -32.81 23.18 42.49
N VAL A 273 -32.35 22.01 42.94
CA VAL A 273 -32.77 21.40 44.22
C VAL A 273 -32.41 22.30 45.39
N VAL A 274 -31.18 22.82 45.45
CA VAL A 274 -30.72 23.73 46.51
C VAL A 274 -31.56 25.00 46.54
N MET A 275 -31.82 25.60 45.37
CA MET A 275 -32.65 26.80 45.26
C MET A 275 -34.09 26.53 45.74
N ARG A 276 -34.66 25.38 45.39
CA ARG A 276 -36.01 24.97 45.83
C ARG A 276 -36.10 24.77 47.34
N ILE A 277 -35.06 24.19 47.96
CA ILE A 277 -34.98 24.02 49.42
C ILE A 277 -34.82 25.36 50.12
N ALA A 278 -33.97 26.26 49.59
CA ALA A 278 -33.78 27.61 50.14
C ALA A 278 -35.08 28.43 50.11
N ILE A 279 -35.82 28.40 48.99
CA ILE A 279 -37.12 29.05 48.86
C ILE A 279 -38.13 28.49 49.88
N ARG A 280 -38.18 27.17 50.07
CA ARG A 280 -39.05 26.54 51.09
C ARG A 280 -38.68 26.94 52.52
N ARG A 281 -37.40 27.15 52.82
CA ARG A 281 -36.93 27.60 54.14
C ARG A 281 -37.23 29.08 54.42
N GLN A 282 -37.25 29.93 53.39
CA GLN A 282 -37.68 31.33 53.53
C GLN A 282 -39.20 31.47 53.68
N ALA A 283 -39.98 30.47 53.25
CA ALA A 283 -41.43 30.42 53.44
C ALA A 283 -41.89 29.99 54.85
N GLY A 284 -40.97 29.90 55.84
CA GLY A 284 -41.33 29.78 57.25
C GLY A 284 -42.05 31.03 57.74
N ALA A 285 -43.38 30.95 57.83
CA ALA A 285 -44.28 32.07 58.08
C ALA A 285 -43.98 32.84 59.38
N PRO A 286 -44.07 34.19 59.37
CA PRO A 286 -44.11 34.96 60.61
C PRO A 286 -45.44 34.74 61.35
N HIS A 287 -45.36 34.56 62.67
CA HIS A 287 -46.51 34.54 63.59
C HIS A 287 -47.36 35.82 63.41
N LEU A 288 -48.64 35.63 63.08
CA LEU A 288 -49.63 36.72 63.08
C LEU A 288 -49.97 37.12 64.53
N PRO A 289 -50.10 38.42 64.86
CA PRO A 289 -50.49 38.85 66.21
C PRO A 289 -51.96 38.54 66.49
N GLN A 290 -52.26 38.20 67.75
CA GLN A 290 -53.62 37.94 68.23
C GLN A 290 -54.49 39.20 68.15
N TYR A 291 -55.60 39.10 67.44
CA TYR A 291 -56.61 40.16 67.31
C TYR A 291 -57.46 40.26 68.58
N ARG A 292 -57.37 41.39 69.30
CA ARG A 292 -58.12 41.68 70.53
C ARG A 292 -59.58 42.04 70.19
N ARG A 293 -60.55 41.25 70.67
CA ARG A 293 -61.99 41.55 70.54
C ARG A 293 -62.37 42.82 71.32
N ARG A 294 -62.89 43.84 70.63
CA ARG A 294 -63.64 44.96 71.23
C ARG A 294 -65.13 44.64 71.17
N GLY A 295 -65.79 44.60 72.32
CA GLY A 295 -67.22 44.32 72.44
C GLY A 295 -68.09 45.46 71.92
N TYR A 296 -69.10 45.12 71.12
CA TYR A 296 -70.18 46.04 70.76
C TYR A 296 -71.51 45.54 71.34
N ARG A 297 -72.17 46.46 72.05
CA ARG A 297 -73.37 46.26 72.85
C ARG A 297 -74.60 46.11 71.93
N ARG A 298 -75.42 45.07 72.16
CA ARG A 298 -76.74 44.87 71.53
C ARG A 298 -77.69 46.04 71.86
N ARG A 299 -78.36 46.60 70.85
CA ARG A 299 -79.70 47.20 70.98
C ARG A 299 -80.71 46.32 70.25
N ARG A 300 -81.78 45.96 70.96
CA ARG A 300 -82.99 45.27 70.49
C ARG A 300 -83.91 46.27 69.77
N ALA A 301 -84.57 45.84 68.70
CA ALA A 301 -85.94 46.19 68.30
C ALA A 301 -86.35 45.18 67.19
N VAL A 302 -87.24 44.21 67.44
CA VAL A 302 -88.71 44.24 67.47
C VAL A 302 -89.36 44.06 66.08
N SER A 303 -90.16 42.97 66.01
CA SER A 303 -91.35 42.75 65.16
C SER A 303 -91.13 42.64 63.64
N ARG A 304 -91.96 41.94 62.84
CA ARG A 304 -93.22 41.20 62.99
C ARG A 304 -93.47 40.55 61.62
N ARG A 305 -94.13 39.37 61.60
CA ARG A 305 -95.15 38.87 60.63
C ARG A 305 -94.76 38.89 59.12
N SER A 306 -95.04 37.87 58.32
CA SER A 306 -96.10 36.85 58.32
C SER A 306 -95.62 35.69 57.45
#